data_AF-A0A356Z7E4-F1
#
_entry.id   AF-A0A356Z7E4-F1
#
_cell.length_a   1.000
_cell.length_b   1.000
_cell.length_c   1.000
_cell.angle_alpha   90.00
_cell.angle_beta   90.00
_cell.angle_gamma   90.00
#
_symmetry.space_group_name_H-M   'P 1'
#
loop_
_entity.id
_entity.type
_entity.pdbx_description
1 polymer ?
#
loop_
_entity_poly.entity_id
_entity_poly.type
_entity_poly.pdbx_seq_one_letter_code
_entity_poly.pdbx_strand_id
1 'polypeptide(L)'
;MILRHDYQSIDLHYVAGNLHVSGQISGDYAKSAKQSTINYGDRFLYARESPDVRYVKEGDARLTNGEARIDVDPIFLECIEPHTPDSRWYITLTPYGKAILYVDEIGDDYFIVKDYNDNANGIEFTWSLSATRKDYANINLMEAID
;
A
#
# COMPACT_ATOMS: atom_id res chain seq x y z
N MET A 1 22.35 44.27 -0.80
CA MET A 1 21.50 44.56 0.36
C MET A 1 20.07 44.26 -0.02
N ILE A 2 19.56 43.09 0.39
CA ILE A 2 18.13 42.75 0.42
C ILE A 2 17.90 42.31 1.87
N LEU A 3 17.15 43.13 2.61
CA LEU A 3 16.80 42.91 4.01
C LEU A 3 15.72 41.82 4.08
N ARG A 4 16.02 40.67 4.69
CA ARG A 4 14.98 39.68 5.03
C ARG A 4 14.39 40.06 6.38
N HIS A 5 13.19 40.61 6.33
CA HIS A 5 12.28 40.75 7.47
C HIS A 5 11.91 39.36 7.99
N ASP A 6 12.05 39.19 9.31
CA ASP A 6 11.23 38.40 10.22
C ASP A 6 10.78 37.01 9.73
N TYR A 7 11.67 36.03 9.84
CA TYR A 7 11.23 34.66 10.08
C TYR A 7 10.86 34.57 11.57
N GLN A 8 9.57 34.40 11.86
CA GLN A 8 9.16 33.80 13.14
C GLN A 8 9.97 32.51 13.32
N SER A 9 10.48 32.26 14.52
CA SER A 9 11.26 31.07 14.84
C SER A 9 10.46 29.83 14.48
N ILE A 10 10.80 29.17 13.39
CA ILE A 10 10.35 27.80 13.14
C ILE A 10 11.19 26.98 14.11
N ASP A 11 10.57 26.48 15.17
CA ASP A 11 11.19 25.50 16.05
C ASP A 11 11.40 24.21 15.25
N LEU A 12 12.60 24.11 14.66
CA LEU A 12 13.03 22.95 13.90
C LEU A 12 13.70 21.96 14.86
N HIS A 13 13.06 20.82 15.05
CA HIS A 13 13.68 19.68 15.73
C HIS A 13 14.33 18.77 14.70
N TYR A 14 15.65 18.57 14.81
CA TYR A 14 16.43 17.69 13.94
C TYR A 14 16.87 16.45 14.71
N VAL A 15 16.65 15.28 14.11
CA VAL A 15 17.15 13.99 14.61
C VAL A 15 18.17 13.46 13.61
N ALA A 16 19.40 13.18 14.08
CA ALA A 16 20.40 12.46 13.32
C ALA A 16 20.32 10.96 13.63
N GLY A 17 20.39 10.11 12.59
CA GLY A 17 20.26 8.66 12.74
C GLY A 17 18.81 8.17 12.69
N ASN A 18 18.51 7.08 13.42
CA ASN A 18 17.19 6.44 13.41
C ASN A 18 16.29 7.03 14.51
N LEU A 19 15.04 7.34 14.17
CA LEU A 19 13.99 7.68 15.12
C LEU A 19 13.08 6.46 15.31
N HIS A 20 12.98 5.97 16.55
CA HIS A 20 11.98 4.97 16.93
C HIS A 20 10.87 5.66 17.75
N VAL A 21 9.62 5.50 17.32
CA VAL A 21 8.44 6.01 18.01
C VAL A 21 7.57 4.81 18.35
N SER A 22 7.33 4.57 19.64
CA SER A 22 6.46 3.49 20.12
C SER A 22 4.97 3.84 20.03
N GLY A 23 4.66 5.12 19.82
CA GLY A 23 3.31 5.66 19.63
C GLY A 23 3.02 6.05 18.17
N GLN A 24 2.14 7.04 18.00
CA GLN A 24 1.75 7.57 16.69
C GLN A 24 2.56 8.81 16.30
N ILE A 25 2.80 8.99 15.00
CA ILE A 25 3.27 10.25 14.42
C ILE A 25 2.09 10.89 13.68
N SER A 26 1.52 11.96 14.24
CA SER A 26 0.56 12.84 13.59
C SER A 26 1.25 14.11 13.08
N GLY A 27 0.67 14.75 12.07
CA GLY A 27 1.15 16.04 11.59
C GLY A 27 0.10 16.72 10.74
N ASP A 28 0.00 18.05 10.88
CA ASP A 28 -1.03 18.88 10.24
C ASP A 28 -0.74 19.16 8.76
N TYR A 29 0.46 18.76 8.29
CA TYR A 29 0.97 19.00 6.95
C TYR A 29 1.44 17.70 6.30
N ALA A 30 2.54 17.75 5.54
CA ALA A 30 2.97 16.66 4.70
C ALA A 30 3.94 15.70 5.40
N LYS A 31 3.78 14.40 5.13
CA LYS A 31 4.76 13.35 5.44
C LYS A 31 5.55 13.06 4.17
N SER A 32 6.83 13.46 4.15
CA SER A 32 7.66 13.34 2.94
C SER A 32 9.02 12.69 3.20
N ALA A 33 9.52 12.00 2.19
CA ALA A 33 10.88 11.50 2.10
C ALA A 33 11.66 12.34 1.08
N LYS A 34 12.88 12.73 1.44
CA LYS A 34 13.78 13.47 0.55
C LYS A 34 14.55 12.48 -0.33
N GLN A 35 14.46 12.65 -1.65
CA GLN A 35 15.20 11.88 -2.65
C GLN A 35 16.12 12.80 -3.43
N SER A 36 17.42 12.54 -3.38
CA SER A 36 18.38 13.19 -4.27
C SER A 36 18.32 12.54 -5.66
N THR A 37 18.27 13.38 -6.69
CA THR A 37 18.25 12.94 -8.10
C THR A 37 19.51 13.43 -8.80
N ILE A 38 19.96 12.67 -9.81
CA ILE A 38 21.20 12.98 -10.54
C ILE A 38 21.09 14.32 -11.27
N ASN A 39 19.96 14.58 -11.96
CA ASN A 39 19.83 15.71 -12.88
C ASN A 39 18.91 16.84 -12.36
N TYR A 40 18.17 16.63 -11.27
CA TYR A 40 17.14 17.57 -10.83
C TYR A 40 17.28 17.96 -9.36
N GLY A 41 18.41 17.67 -8.70
CA GLY A 41 18.59 17.97 -7.27
C GLY A 41 17.61 17.21 -6.38
N ASP A 42 17.26 17.79 -5.24
CA ASP A 42 16.44 17.13 -4.22
C ASP A 42 14.94 17.27 -4.48
N ARG A 43 14.20 16.17 -4.30
CA ARG A 43 12.75 16.11 -4.44
C ARG A 43 12.12 15.50 -3.19
N PHE A 44 10.96 16.01 -2.80
CA PHE A 44 10.14 15.38 -1.78
C PHE A 44 9.16 14.43 -2.45
N LEU A 45 9.14 13.18 -1.96
CA LEU A 45 8.14 12.18 -2.28
C LEU A 45 7.22 12.04 -1.07
N TYR A 46 5.92 11.93 -1.30
CA TYR A 46 4.90 12.02 -0.23
C TYR A 46 4.28 10.67 0.06
N ALA A 47 3.96 10.43 1.33
CA ALA A 47 3.21 9.26 1.75
C ALA A 47 1.80 9.27 1.13
N ARG A 48 1.33 8.11 0.67
CA ARG A 48 -0.07 7.91 0.30
C ARG A 48 -0.86 7.62 1.57
N GLU A 49 -1.87 8.43 1.85
CA GLU A 49 -2.75 8.23 3.01
C GLU A 49 -4.03 7.50 2.60
N SER A 50 -4.59 6.75 3.56
CA SER A 50 -5.83 5.99 3.41
C SER A 50 -6.77 6.39 4.55
N PRO A 51 -8.11 6.38 4.34
CA PRO A 51 -9.06 6.65 5.42
C PRO A 51 -9.02 5.60 6.55
N ASP A 52 -8.48 4.41 6.27
CA ASP A 52 -8.33 3.26 7.17
C ASP A 52 -6.86 2.75 7.18
N VAL A 53 -6.44 2.05 8.24
CA VAL A 53 -5.07 1.54 8.36
C VAL A 53 -4.92 0.25 7.56
N ARG A 54 -4.21 0.31 6.43
CA ARG A 54 -4.03 -0.83 5.52
C ARG A 54 -2.56 -1.11 5.22
N TYR A 55 -2.28 -2.38 4.94
CA TYR A 55 -1.04 -2.80 4.31
C TYR A 55 -1.28 -3.22 2.87
N VAL A 56 -0.29 -2.95 2.03
CA VAL A 56 -0.28 -3.33 0.62
C VAL A 56 0.87 -4.28 0.37
N LYS A 57 0.59 -5.42 -0.26
CA LYS A 57 1.58 -6.34 -0.80
C LYS A 57 1.36 -6.48 -2.30
N GLU A 58 2.44 -6.41 -3.05
CA GLU A 58 2.42 -6.52 -4.51
C GLU A 58 3.26 -7.71 -4.95
N GLY A 59 2.91 -8.25 -6.11
CA GLY A 59 3.66 -9.31 -6.74
C GLY A 59 3.22 -9.52 -8.18
N ASP A 60 3.79 -10.54 -8.80
CA ASP A 60 3.46 -10.99 -10.13
C ASP A 60 3.10 -12.48 -10.13
N ALA A 61 2.40 -12.91 -11.18
CA ALA A 61 2.04 -14.29 -11.41
C ALA A 61 1.81 -14.52 -12.92
N ARG A 62 1.64 -15.79 -13.28
CA ARG A 62 1.43 -16.22 -14.67
C ARG A 62 0.24 -17.15 -14.78
N LEU A 63 -0.65 -16.88 -15.74
CA LEU A 63 -1.79 -17.75 -16.03
C LEU A 63 -1.32 -19.09 -16.61
N THR A 64 -1.89 -20.16 -16.09
CA THR A 64 -1.78 -21.52 -16.61
C THR A 64 -3.18 -22.02 -16.91
N ASN A 65 -3.49 -22.28 -18.18
CA ASN A 65 -4.83 -22.69 -18.64
C ASN A 65 -5.96 -21.75 -18.16
N GLY A 66 -5.77 -20.44 -18.26
CA GLY A 66 -6.77 -19.44 -17.86
C GLY A 66 -6.77 -19.09 -16.37
N GLU A 67 -5.98 -19.75 -15.52
CA GLU A 67 -6.04 -19.60 -14.06
C GLU A 67 -4.65 -19.35 -13.43
N ALA A 68 -4.62 -18.61 -12.33
CA ALA A 68 -3.48 -18.55 -11.43
C ALA A 68 -3.96 -18.48 -9.98
N ARG A 69 -3.40 -19.33 -9.12
CA ARG A 69 -3.54 -19.25 -7.67
C ARG A 69 -2.38 -18.46 -7.08
N ILE A 70 -2.68 -17.53 -6.17
CA ILE A 70 -1.70 -16.76 -5.42
C ILE A 70 -1.86 -17.12 -3.95
N ASP A 71 -0.85 -17.78 -3.38
CA ASP A 71 -0.78 -18.00 -1.94
C ASP A 71 -0.24 -16.74 -1.25
N VAL A 72 -0.93 -16.30 -0.20
CA VAL A 72 -0.53 -15.15 0.60
C VAL A 72 0.52 -15.60 1.62
N ASP A 73 1.61 -14.85 1.68
CA ASP A 73 2.70 -15.11 2.63
C ASP A 73 2.17 -15.22 4.07
N PRO A 74 2.43 -16.31 4.79
CA PRO A 74 1.90 -16.52 6.14
C PRO A 74 2.35 -15.44 7.13
N ILE A 75 3.53 -14.84 6.94
CA ILE A 75 3.98 -13.72 7.78
C ILE A 75 3.13 -12.47 7.52
N PHE A 76 2.72 -12.24 6.28
CA PHE A 76 1.83 -11.15 5.93
C PHE A 76 0.41 -11.38 6.46
N LEU A 77 -0.09 -12.63 6.44
CA LEU A 77 -1.38 -13.01 7.04
C LEU A 77 -1.42 -12.70 8.55
N GLU A 78 -0.30 -12.86 9.26
CA GLU A 78 -0.23 -12.48 10.69
C GLU A 78 -0.34 -10.97 10.94
N CYS A 79 -0.16 -10.15 9.89
CA CYS A 79 -0.14 -8.68 9.97
C CYS A 79 -1.46 -8.03 9.54
N ILE A 80 -2.40 -8.77 8.94
CA ILE A 80 -3.65 -8.25 8.38
C ILE A 80 -4.87 -8.95 8.97
N GLU A 81 -6.03 -8.33 8.82
CA GLU A 81 -7.32 -8.96 9.08
C GLU A 81 -7.66 -10.00 7.99
N PRO A 82 -8.39 -11.08 8.32
CA PRO A 82 -8.88 -12.03 7.32
C PRO A 82 -9.88 -11.35 6.37
N HIS A 83 -10.11 -11.96 5.20
CA HIS A 83 -11.12 -11.46 4.27
C HIS A 83 -12.54 -11.69 4.82
N THR A 84 -13.16 -10.65 5.36
CA THR A 84 -14.56 -10.67 5.83
C THR A 84 -15.34 -9.48 5.28
N PRO A 85 -16.68 -9.43 5.39
CA PRO A 85 -17.46 -8.26 4.99
C PRO A 85 -16.99 -6.94 5.61
N ASP A 86 -16.47 -6.99 6.84
CA ASP A 86 -16.02 -5.84 7.63
C ASP A 86 -14.54 -5.48 7.37
N SER A 87 -13.77 -6.40 6.79
CA SER A 87 -12.32 -6.28 6.56
C SER A 87 -11.91 -6.78 5.18
N ARG A 88 -12.65 -6.34 4.15
CA ARG A 88 -12.45 -6.84 2.79
C ARG A 88 -11.04 -6.55 2.26
N TRP A 89 -10.42 -7.61 1.77
CA TRP A 89 -9.24 -7.50 0.90
C TRP A 89 -9.64 -6.87 -0.44
N TYR A 90 -8.84 -5.92 -0.92
CA TYR A 90 -8.96 -5.34 -2.25
C TYR A 90 -7.79 -5.82 -3.10
N ILE A 91 -8.09 -6.46 -4.22
CA ILE A 91 -7.10 -7.01 -5.14
C ILE A 91 -7.24 -6.29 -6.48
N THR A 92 -6.17 -5.63 -6.92
CA THR A 92 -6.09 -5.02 -8.26
C THR A 92 -5.17 -5.86 -9.13
N LEU A 93 -5.60 -6.13 -10.36
CA LEU A 93 -4.90 -6.98 -11.32
C LEU A 93 -4.51 -6.17 -12.56
N THR A 94 -3.32 -6.41 -13.12
CA THR A 94 -2.89 -5.77 -14.38
C THR A 94 -2.19 -6.79 -15.28
N PRO A 95 -2.83 -7.25 -16.37
CA PRO A 95 -2.23 -8.19 -17.29
C PRO A 95 -1.15 -7.54 -18.18
N TYR A 96 -0.08 -8.27 -18.45
CA TYR A 96 0.94 -7.97 -19.47
C TYR A 96 0.70 -8.78 -20.74
N GLY A 97 -0.55 -8.75 -21.21
CA GLY A 97 -1.01 -9.46 -22.38
C GLY A 97 -2.50 -9.28 -22.60
N LYS A 98 -3.04 -9.92 -23.63
CA LYS A 98 -4.48 -9.90 -23.91
C LYS A 98 -5.19 -10.91 -23.01
N ALA A 99 -5.57 -10.45 -21.82
CA ALA A 99 -6.41 -11.19 -20.88
C ALA A 99 -7.39 -10.22 -20.21
N ILE A 100 -8.57 -10.73 -19.82
CA ILE A 100 -9.53 -10.00 -19.02
C ILE A 100 -9.57 -10.69 -17.67
N LEU A 101 -8.82 -10.15 -16.70
CA LEU A 101 -8.62 -10.80 -15.41
C LEU A 101 -9.72 -10.43 -14.41
N TYR A 102 -10.12 -11.40 -13.60
CA TYR A 102 -10.97 -11.19 -12.44
C TYR A 102 -10.53 -12.10 -11.28
N VAL A 103 -10.90 -11.74 -10.05
CA VAL A 103 -10.70 -12.58 -8.86
C VAL A 103 -11.91 -13.51 -8.75
N ASP A 104 -11.66 -14.81 -8.86
CA ASP A 104 -12.69 -15.86 -8.83
C ASP A 104 -13.02 -16.29 -7.40
N GLU A 105 -11.98 -16.39 -6.56
CA GLU A 105 -12.09 -16.87 -5.18
C GLU A 105 -11.09 -16.16 -4.27
N ILE A 106 -11.49 -15.93 -3.02
CA ILE A 106 -10.60 -15.53 -1.93
C ILE A 106 -10.81 -16.54 -0.80
N GLY A 107 -9.77 -17.30 -0.48
CA GLY A 107 -9.72 -18.19 0.67
C GLY A 107 -9.01 -17.54 1.86
N ASP A 108 -8.76 -18.34 2.90
CA ASP A 108 -8.11 -17.85 4.14
C ASP A 108 -6.65 -17.44 3.93
N ASP A 109 -5.94 -18.13 3.02
CA ASP A 109 -4.51 -17.95 2.76
C ASP A 109 -4.17 -17.81 1.26
N TYR A 110 -5.17 -17.60 0.39
CA TYR A 110 -4.96 -17.45 -1.05
C TYR A 110 -6.06 -16.65 -1.74
N PHE A 111 -5.82 -16.32 -3.01
CA PHE A 111 -6.87 -15.96 -3.95
C PHE A 111 -6.60 -16.57 -5.33
N ILE A 112 -7.66 -16.76 -6.10
CA ILE A 112 -7.61 -17.31 -7.46
C ILE A 112 -7.95 -16.20 -8.45
N VAL A 113 -7.12 -16.06 -9.47
CA VAL A 113 -7.31 -15.16 -10.60
C VAL A 113 -7.62 -15.98 -11.84
N LYS A 114 -8.62 -15.56 -12.61
CA LYS A 114 -8.98 -16.18 -13.89
C LYS A 114 -9.07 -15.17 -15.01
N ASP A 115 -8.85 -15.66 -16.24
CA ASP A 115 -9.22 -14.97 -17.46
C ASP A 115 -10.66 -15.26 -17.83
N TYR A 116 -11.43 -14.21 -18.11
CA TYR A 116 -12.85 -14.30 -18.48
C TYR A 116 -13.13 -15.22 -19.69
N ASN A 117 -12.17 -15.41 -20.59
CA ASN A 117 -12.36 -16.24 -21.78
C ASN A 117 -11.82 -17.67 -21.62
N ASP A 118 -11.30 -18.03 -20.45
CA ASP A 118 -10.72 -19.35 -20.12
C ASP A 118 -9.68 -19.86 -21.14
N ASN A 119 -8.99 -18.96 -21.84
CA ASN A 119 -8.07 -19.34 -22.93
C ASN A 119 -6.70 -18.67 -22.83
N ALA A 120 -6.55 -17.66 -21.96
CA ALA A 120 -5.26 -17.04 -21.72
C ALA A 120 -4.30 -18.03 -21.05
N ASN A 121 -3.17 -18.28 -21.69
CA ASN A 121 -2.13 -19.17 -21.15
C ASN A 121 -0.75 -18.53 -21.33
N GLY A 122 0.08 -18.62 -20.28
CA GLY A 122 1.40 -18.02 -20.27
C GLY A 122 1.43 -16.49 -20.23
N ILE A 123 0.29 -15.83 -19.97
CA ILE A 123 0.20 -14.38 -19.78
C ILE A 123 0.61 -14.05 -18.34
N GLU A 124 1.59 -13.16 -18.20
CA GLU A 124 2.01 -12.60 -16.92
C GLU A 124 1.10 -11.46 -16.50
N PHE A 125 0.95 -11.26 -15.21
CA PHE A 125 0.21 -10.14 -14.65
C PHE A 125 0.78 -9.76 -13.28
N THR A 126 0.59 -8.50 -12.89
CA THR A 126 0.86 -8.04 -11.53
C THR A 126 -0.41 -7.94 -10.74
N TRP A 127 -0.30 -8.15 -9.43
CA TRP A 127 -1.37 -7.99 -8.47
C TRP A 127 -0.95 -7.07 -7.31
N SER A 128 -1.92 -6.36 -6.74
CA SER A 128 -1.77 -5.56 -5.53
C SER A 128 -2.88 -5.94 -4.57
N LEU A 129 -2.52 -6.51 -3.43
CA LEU A 129 -3.40 -6.86 -2.32
C LEU A 129 -3.33 -5.78 -1.25
N SER A 130 -4.41 -5.05 -1.06
CA SER A 130 -4.60 -4.09 0.03
C SER A 130 -5.55 -4.66 1.08
N ALA A 131 -5.06 -4.84 2.30
CA ALA A 131 -5.82 -5.42 3.41
C ALA A 131 -5.70 -4.59 4.68
N THR A 132 -6.76 -4.57 5.49
CA THR A 132 -6.79 -3.87 6.78
C THR A 132 -5.74 -4.49 7.70
N ARG A 133 -4.99 -3.64 8.41
CA ARG A 133 -4.03 -4.08 9.41
C ARG A 133 -4.75 -4.84 10.52
N LYS A 134 -4.12 -5.90 11.04
CA LYS A 134 -4.62 -6.66 12.18
C LYS A 134 -4.91 -5.76 13.38
N ASP A 135 -6.05 -5.97 14.01
CA ASP A 135 -6.66 -5.21 15.10
C ASP A 135 -7.17 -3.81 14.73
N TYR A 136 -7.32 -3.50 13.43
CA TYR A 136 -7.83 -2.22 12.92
C TYR A 136 -9.10 -2.36 12.06
N ALA A 137 -9.80 -3.50 12.11
CA ALA A 137 -11.11 -3.66 11.46
C ALA A 137 -12.12 -2.60 11.95
N ASN A 138 -13.02 -2.17 11.05
CA ASN A 138 -14.08 -1.17 11.34
C ASN A 138 -13.59 0.21 11.80
N ILE A 139 -12.31 0.51 11.69
CA ILE A 139 -11.75 1.84 11.96
C ILE A 139 -11.61 2.59 10.64
N ASN A 140 -12.37 3.67 10.48
CA ASN A 140 -12.35 4.52 9.30
C ASN A 140 -12.43 5.99 9.74
N LEU A 141 -11.57 6.84 9.18
CA LEU A 141 -11.53 8.29 9.42
C LEU A 141 -11.61 8.62 10.92
N MET A 142 -10.66 8.09 11.71
CA MET A 142 -10.59 8.42 13.13
C MET A 142 -10.45 9.93 13.33
N GLU A 143 -11.20 10.46 14.28
CA GLU A 143 -11.04 11.84 14.73
C GLU A 143 -9.66 12.03 15.36
N ALA A 144 -8.98 13.11 14.98
CA ALA A 144 -7.81 13.57 15.69
C ALA A 144 -8.28 14.23 17.00
N ILE A 145 -7.96 13.62 18.13
CA ILE A 145 -8.26 14.17 19.46
C ILE A 145 -7.03 14.96 19.90
N ASP A 146 -7.22 16.25 20.12
CA ASP A 146 -6.22 17.17 20.70
C ASP A 146 -6.10 17.05 22.22
#